data_AF-A0A2N1UTK8-F1
#
_entry.id   AF-A0A2N1UTK8-F1
#
_cell.length_a   1.000
_cell.length_b   1.000
_cell.length_c   1.000
_cell.angle_alpha   90.00
_cell.angle_beta   90.00
_cell.angle_gamma   90.00
#
_symmetry.space_group_name_H-M   'P 1'
#
loop_
_entity.id
_entity.type
_entity.pdbx_description
1 polymer ?
#
loop_
_entity_poly.entity_id
_entity_poly.type
_entity_poly.pdbx_seq_one_letter_code
_entity_poly.pdbx_strand_id
1 'polypeptide(L)'
;MMKRILIISLVLVAFFMAGCTSPVTEDLTAPTVSSVSPADAAVTVSASGNITATFDEEMDPATITTASFTLKQGSTDVPGAVSYAGNVATYDPTSDLALGTVYTATITVAAEDLAGNALAAAKVWTFTTEVAPPAGPAKVILGTAGNYAILSETGITTTGVTAITGDIAVSPINAAAMTGFTLVLDSTGTFSTSTLVSGRVYAADYTAPTPDTLTAAIADKLTAYNDAKDRPSPDSVALGSGEIGGMNLVPGLYNWTTGVTISTDVTLNGAANDVWIFQIGGGMTQAATAKVLLAGGAMSKNVFWQVTGAVALAATAHMEGTVMSAGAISLAAGATVNGRLMSQTAVTLDANTIIAPAL
;
A
#
# COMPACT_ATOMS: atom_id res chain seq x y z
N MET A 1 -80.86 8.33 -74.48
CA MET A 1 -82.20 7.84 -74.09
C MET A 1 -82.14 7.60 -72.58
N MET A 2 -82.24 8.65 -71.76
CA MET A 2 -83.47 9.15 -71.13
C MET A 2 -84.10 8.14 -70.16
N LYS A 3 -84.36 8.63 -68.94
CA LYS A 3 -85.20 8.10 -67.83
C LYS A 3 -84.48 7.28 -66.75
N ARG A 4 -84.76 7.42 -65.45
CA ARG A 4 -85.45 8.41 -64.60
C ARG A 4 -85.53 7.74 -63.20
N ILE A 5 -85.61 8.57 -62.16
CA ILE A 5 -86.36 8.37 -60.90
C ILE A 5 -85.60 7.92 -59.63
N LEU A 6 -85.75 8.84 -58.68
CA LEU A 6 -85.42 8.98 -57.27
C LEU A 6 -86.25 8.02 -56.37
N ILE A 7 -85.62 7.39 -55.37
CA ILE A 7 -86.26 7.08 -54.08
C ILE A 7 -85.25 7.36 -52.97
N ILE A 8 -85.58 8.34 -52.13
CA ILE A 8 -84.89 8.70 -50.89
C ILE A 8 -85.42 7.76 -49.81
N SER A 9 -84.54 6.92 -49.24
CA SER A 9 -84.83 6.17 -48.00
C SER A 9 -83.84 6.60 -46.93
N LEU A 10 -84.36 7.30 -45.93
CA LEU A 10 -83.69 7.66 -44.70
C LEU A 10 -83.41 6.38 -43.89
N VAL A 11 -82.14 6.01 -43.75
CA VAL A 11 -81.70 4.94 -42.84
C VAL A 11 -80.71 5.54 -41.85
N LEU A 12 -81.14 5.60 -40.59
CA LEU A 12 -80.33 5.97 -39.43
C LEU A 12 -79.32 4.83 -39.17
N VAL A 13 -78.04 5.05 -39.48
CA VAL A 13 -76.97 4.09 -39.17
C VAL A 13 -76.36 4.47 -37.83
N ALA A 14 -76.66 3.69 -36.79
CA ALA A 14 -75.90 3.71 -35.54
C ALA A 14 -74.54 3.05 -35.79
N PHE A 15 -73.47 3.84 -35.68
CA PHE A 15 -72.10 3.38 -35.88
C PHE A 15 -71.59 2.71 -34.60
N PHE A 16 -71.79 1.40 -34.47
CA PHE A 16 -71.11 0.60 -33.46
C PHE A 16 -69.69 0.29 -34.01
N MET A 17 -68.70 1.12 -33.67
CA MET A 17 -67.30 0.69 -33.75
C MET A 17 -67.07 -0.32 -32.63
N ALA A 18 -67.23 -1.60 -32.94
CA ALA A 18 -66.64 -2.67 -32.15
C ALA A 18 -65.12 -2.51 -32.23
N GLY A 19 -64.54 -1.88 -31.21
CA GLY A 19 -63.10 -1.92 -30.99
C GLY A 19 -62.70 -3.37 -30.81
N CYS A 20 -62.02 -3.94 -31.80
CA CYS A 20 -61.37 -5.22 -31.69
C CYS A 20 -60.16 -5.02 -30.76
N THR A 21 -60.39 -5.01 -29.44
CA THR A 21 -59.31 -5.12 -28.47
C THR A 21 -58.87 -6.57 -28.49
N SER A 22 -57.75 -6.86 -29.15
CA SER A 22 -57.02 -8.10 -28.92
C SER A 22 -56.83 -8.26 -27.40
N PRO A 23 -57.10 -9.43 -26.80
CA PRO A 23 -56.81 -9.62 -25.39
C PRO A 23 -55.30 -9.45 -25.21
N VAL A 24 -54.90 -8.36 -24.56
CA VAL A 24 -53.53 -8.20 -24.08
C VAL A 24 -53.40 -9.27 -22.99
N THR A 25 -52.61 -10.31 -23.24
CA THR A 25 -52.25 -11.25 -22.17
C THR A 25 -51.38 -10.48 -21.21
N GLU A 26 -51.97 -10.07 -20.08
CA GLU A 26 -51.26 -9.42 -18.98
C GLU A 26 -50.17 -10.36 -18.48
N ASP A 27 -48.95 -9.86 -18.36
CA ASP A 27 -47.88 -10.61 -17.71
C ASP A 27 -48.12 -10.58 -16.20
N LEU A 28 -48.11 -11.76 -15.60
CA LEU A 28 -48.34 -11.96 -14.16
C LEU A 28 -47.14 -12.67 -13.51
N THR A 29 -46.04 -12.80 -14.24
CA THR A 29 -44.82 -13.45 -13.75
C THR A 29 -44.04 -12.43 -12.94
N ALA A 30 -43.70 -12.76 -11.69
CA ALA A 30 -42.88 -11.88 -10.88
C ALA A 30 -41.40 -12.03 -11.27
N PRO A 31 -40.63 -10.91 -11.33
CA PRO A 31 -39.20 -10.96 -11.61
C PRO A 31 -38.43 -11.65 -10.48
N THR A 32 -37.22 -12.12 -10.79
CA THR A 32 -36.27 -12.67 -9.81
C THR A 32 -34.87 -12.09 -9.96
N VAL A 33 -34.11 -12.07 -8.86
CA VAL A 33 -32.68 -11.69 -8.90
C VAL A 33 -31.83 -12.92 -9.21
N SER A 34 -31.35 -13.02 -10.45
CA SER A 34 -30.55 -14.15 -10.95
C SER A 34 -29.14 -14.20 -10.36
N SER A 35 -28.53 -13.03 -10.07
CA SER A 35 -27.19 -12.96 -9.46
C SER A 35 -26.95 -11.62 -8.77
N VAL A 36 -25.98 -11.61 -7.85
CA VAL A 36 -25.53 -10.40 -7.15
C VAL A 36 -24.00 -10.31 -7.17
N SER A 37 -23.48 -9.10 -7.16
CA SER A 37 -22.07 -8.79 -6.92
C SER A 37 -22.00 -7.65 -5.89
N PRO A 38 -21.18 -7.75 -4.83
CA PRO A 38 -20.43 -8.93 -4.41
C PRO A 38 -21.34 -10.14 -4.16
N ALA A 39 -20.79 -11.34 -4.31
CA ALA A 39 -21.52 -12.57 -4.02
C ALA A 39 -21.97 -12.60 -2.56
N ASP A 40 -23.07 -13.30 -2.27
CA ASP A 40 -23.55 -13.44 -0.89
C ASP A 40 -22.49 -14.10 0.01
N ALA A 41 -22.32 -13.53 1.19
CA ALA A 41 -21.27 -13.83 2.17
C ALA A 41 -19.83 -13.70 1.66
N ALA A 42 -19.58 -12.98 0.55
CA ALA A 42 -18.22 -12.71 0.09
C ALA A 42 -17.41 -11.95 1.15
N VAL A 43 -16.14 -12.31 1.28
CA VAL A 43 -15.16 -11.61 2.12
C VAL A 43 -14.11 -10.93 1.24
N THR A 44 -13.34 -10.01 1.81
CA THR A 44 -12.26 -9.29 1.10
C THR A 44 -12.76 -8.52 -0.13
N VAL A 45 -13.98 -8.00 -0.06
CA VAL A 45 -14.55 -7.18 -1.13
C VAL A 45 -13.87 -5.81 -1.15
N SER A 46 -13.53 -5.31 -2.34
CA SER A 46 -12.98 -3.97 -2.48
C SER A 46 -13.92 -2.91 -1.89
N ALA A 47 -13.38 -2.03 -1.06
CA ALA A 47 -14.17 -0.98 -0.41
C ALA A 47 -14.70 0.10 -1.37
N SER A 48 -14.12 0.24 -2.56
CA SER A 48 -14.55 1.20 -3.59
C SER A 48 -15.41 0.57 -4.70
N GLY A 49 -15.81 -0.69 -4.53
CA GLY A 49 -16.58 -1.43 -5.53
C GLY A 49 -18.08 -1.11 -5.52
N ASN A 50 -18.68 -1.09 -6.72
CA ASN A 50 -20.13 -1.04 -6.87
C ASN A 50 -20.80 -2.34 -6.44
N ILE A 51 -22.04 -2.23 -5.98
CA ILE A 51 -22.89 -3.36 -5.63
C ILE A 51 -23.95 -3.52 -6.73
N THR A 52 -24.11 -4.70 -7.30
CA THR A 52 -25.01 -4.96 -8.42
C THR A 52 -25.96 -6.12 -8.15
N ALA A 53 -27.18 -6.04 -8.68
CA ALA A 53 -28.14 -7.13 -8.78
C ALA A 53 -28.56 -7.29 -10.24
N THR A 54 -28.47 -8.51 -10.77
CA THR A 54 -28.96 -8.85 -12.12
C THR A 54 -30.30 -9.54 -11.99
N PHE A 55 -31.28 -9.08 -12.77
CA PHE A 55 -32.62 -9.66 -12.86
C PHE A 55 -32.71 -10.63 -14.03
N ASP A 56 -33.60 -11.62 -13.94
CA ASP A 56 -33.90 -12.56 -15.02
C ASP A 56 -34.70 -11.94 -16.16
N GLU A 57 -35.30 -10.77 -15.94
CA GLU A 57 -36.03 -9.99 -16.92
C GLU A 57 -35.82 -8.47 -16.80
N GLU A 58 -36.45 -7.71 -17.69
CA GLU A 58 -36.37 -6.24 -17.72
C GLU A 58 -37.30 -5.63 -16.66
N MET A 59 -36.74 -4.77 -15.82
CA MET A 59 -37.43 -4.09 -14.72
C MET A 59 -37.92 -2.71 -15.14
N ASP A 60 -38.95 -2.17 -14.49
CA ASP A 60 -39.30 -0.75 -14.65
C ASP A 60 -38.21 0.12 -13.99
N PRO A 61 -37.44 0.90 -14.78
CA PRO A 61 -36.37 1.75 -14.23
C PRO A 61 -36.88 2.79 -13.23
N ALA A 62 -38.17 3.17 -13.28
CA ALA A 62 -38.76 4.11 -12.33
C ALA A 62 -38.90 3.53 -10.92
N THR A 63 -38.94 2.20 -10.79
CA THR A 63 -39.04 1.51 -9.50
C THR A 63 -37.68 1.11 -8.94
N ILE A 64 -36.62 1.11 -9.75
CA ILE A 64 -35.23 0.85 -9.32
C ILE A 64 -34.57 2.14 -8.83
N THR A 65 -34.71 2.40 -7.54
CA THR A 65 -34.26 3.64 -6.89
C THR A 65 -33.58 3.33 -5.56
N THR A 66 -33.10 4.35 -4.85
CA THR A 66 -32.53 4.19 -3.49
C THR A 66 -33.56 3.74 -2.45
N ALA A 67 -34.86 3.73 -2.78
CA ALA A 67 -35.90 3.15 -1.92
C ALA A 67 -36.06 1.63 -2.11
N SER A 68 -35.74 1.11 -3.30
CA SER A 68 -35.88 -0.31 -3.63
C SER A 68 -34.55 -1.05 -3.63
N PHE A 69 -33.43 -0.37 -3.85
CA PHE A 69 -32.08 -0.90 -3.67
C PHE A 69 -31.37 -0.13 -2.56
N THR A 70 -31.14 -0.79 -1.42
CA THR A 70 -30.53 -0.20 -0.23
C THR A 70 -29.24 -0.92 0.17
N LEU A 71 -28.35 -0.19 0.84
CA LEU A 71 -27.12 -0.71 1.44
C LEU A 71 -27.04 -0.24 2.90
N LYS A 72 -26.75 -1.16 3.82
CA LYS A 72 -26.67 -0.89 5.25
C LYS A 72 -25.39 -1.39 5.89
N GLN A 73 -24.86 -0.62 6.84
CA GLN A 73 -23.88 -1.04 7.83
C GLN A 73 -24.60 -1.30 9.16
N GLY A 74 -24.90 -2.56 9.47
CA GLY A 74 -25.78 -2.89 10.58
C GLY A 74 -27.17 -2.25 10.40
N SER A 75 -27.53 -1.30 11.27
CA SER A 75 -28.80 -0.56 11.17
C SER A 75 -28.68 0.78 10.45
N THR A 76 -27.46 1.22 10.11
CA THR A 76 -27.20 2.53 9.50
C THR A 76 -27.25 2.44 7.98
N ASP A 77 -28.01 3.31 7.33
CA ASP A 77 -28.03 3.42 5.86
C ASP A 77 -26.70 3.99 5.34
N VAL A 78 -26.17 3.38 4.29
CA VAL A 78 -25.00 3.85 3.55
C VAL A 78 -25.53 4.64 2.36
N PRO A 79 -25.24 5.94 2.21
CA PRO A 79 -25.70 6.72 1.07
C PRO A 79 -25.03 6.27 -0.24
N GLY A 80 -25.78 6.34 -1.34
CA GLY A 80 -25.30 5.99 -2.68
C GLY A 80 -26.30 6.38 -3.76
N ALA A 81 -25.86 6.27 -5.00
CA ALA A 81 -26.69 6.43 -6.19
C ALA A 81 -27.13 5.05 -6.70
N VAL A 82 -28.35 4.97 -7.22
CA VAL A 82 -28.85 3.77 -7.90
C VAL A 82 -29.00 4.08 -9.39
N SER A 83 -28.53 3.16 -10.22
CA SER A 83 -28.71 3.18 -11.67
C SER A 83 -29.16 1.81 -12.16
N TYR A 84 -29.82 1.78 -13.32
CA TYR A 84 -30.30 0.56 -13.95
C TYR A 84 -30.02 0.59 -15.45
N ALA A 85 -29.41 -0.47 -15.98
CA ALA A 85 -29.12 -0.59 -17.41
C ALA A 85 -29.13 -2.07 -17.84
N GLY A 86 -29.80 -2.36 -18.96
CA GLY A 86 -30.09 -3.74 -19.34
C GLY A 86 -30.93 -4.40 -18.26
N ASN A 87 -30.44 -5.49 -17.67
CA ASN A 87 -31.10 -6.17 -16.54
C ASN A 87 -30.34 -5.99 -15.22
N VAL A 88 -29.46 -4.98 -15.11
CA VAL A 88 -28.56 -4.82 -13.96
C VAL A 88 -28.87 -3.52 -13.21
N ALA A 89 -29.29 -3.66 -11.95
CA ALA A 89 -29.30 -2.56 -11.00
C ALA A 89 -27.92 -2.42 -10.36
N THR A 90 -27.43 -1.20 -10.24
CA THR A 90 -26.14 -0.85 -9.65
C THR A 90 -26.35 0.18 -8.55
N TYR A 91 -25.85 -0.13 -7.35
CA TYR A 91 -25.71 0.77 -6.22
C TYR A 91 -24.25 1.22 -6.13
N ASP A 92 -24.03 2.52 -6.23
CA ASP A 92 -22.73 3.19 -6.16
C ASP A 92 -22.66 4.03 -4.88
N PRO A 93 -21.95 3.58 -3.82
CA PRO A 93 -21.82 4.33 -2.58
C PRO A 93 -21.21 5.72 -2.81
N THR A 94 -21.72 6.76 -2.13
CA THR A 94 -21.20 8.14 -2.33
C THR A 94 -19.76 8.34 -1.87
N SER A 95 -19.29 7.44 -1.01
CA SER A 95 -17.93 7.38 -0.46
C SER A 95 -17.50 5.93 -0.37
N ASP A 96 -16.18 5.68 -0.43
CA ASP A 96 -15.62 4.36 -0.18
C ASP A 96 -16.15 3.77 1.13
N LEU A 97 -16.46 2.47 1.10
CA LEU A 97 -16.95 1.73 2.25
C LEU A 97 -15.87 1.61 3.33
N ALA A 98 -16.29 1.47 4.59
CA ALA A 98 -15.37 1.20 5.68
C ALA A 98 -14.76 -0.19 5.51
N LEU A 99 -13.47 -0.32 5.82
CA LEU A 99 -12.71 -1.56 5.74
C LEU A 99 -13.10 -2.54 6.86
N GLY A 100 -12.94 -3.84 6.61
CA GLY A 100 -13.22 -4.92 7.57
C GLY A 100 -14.65 -4.96 8.07
N THR A 101 -15.58 -4.39 7.30
CA THR A 101 -16.95 -4.10 7.73
C THR A 101 -17.93 -4.97 6.96
N VAL A 102 -18.91 -5.52 7.67
CA VAL A 102 -20.03 -6.25 7.06
C VAL A 102 -21.09 -5.26 6.58
N TYR A 103 -21.46 -5.38 5.31
CA TYR A 103 -22.56 -4.64 4.70
C TYR A 103 -23.68 -5.59 4.28
N THR A 104 -24.90 -5.10 4.37
CA THR A 104 -26.11 -5.79 3.92
C THR A 104 -26.73 -4.99 2.77
N ALA A 105 -26.80 -5.60 1.60
CA ALA A 105 -27.49 -5.06 0.44
C ALA A 105 -28.89 -5.67 0.34
N THR A 106 -29.85 -4.90 -0.13
CA THR A 106 -31.25 -5.35 -0.25
C THR A 106 -31.92 -4.77 -1.49
N ILE A 107 -32.48 -5.65 -2.33
CA ILE A 107 -33.54 -5.28 -3.27
C ILE A 107 -34.88 -5.59 -2.61
N THR A 108 -35.72 -4.57 -2.40
CA THR A 108 -37.03 -4.71 -1.74
C THR A 108 -38.11 -5.17 -2.71
N VAL A 109 -39.28 -5.53 -2.19
CA VAL A 109 -40.46 -5.86 -3.00
C VAL A 109 -41.08 -4.66 -3.72
N ALA A 110 -40.52 -3.45 -3.57
CA ALA A 110 -40.98 -2.27 -4.31
C ALA A 110 -40.36 -2.17 -5.72
N ALA A 111 -39.42 -3.06 -6.08
CA ALA A 111 -38.93 -3.18 -7.44
C ALA A 111 -39.91 -4.02 -8.26
N GLU A 112 -40.38 -3.47 -9.37
CA GLU A 112 -41.40 -4.04 -10.26
C GLU A 112 -40.87 -4.17 -11.69
N ASP A 113 -41.39 -5.15 -12.43
CA ASP A 113 -41.16 -5.27 -13.87
C ASP A 113 -41.96 -4.22 -14.68
N LEU A 114 -41.82 -4.21 -16.00
CA LEU A 114 -42.57 -3.31 -16.88
C LEU A 114 -44.08 -3.56 -16.91
N ALA A 115 -44.54 -4.72 -16.42
CA ALA A 115 -45.95 -5.08 -16.30
C ALA A 115 -46.54 -4.74 -14.91
N GLY A 116 -45.73 -4.27 -13.96
CA GLY A 116 -46.13 -3.93 -12.59
C GLY A 116 -46.09 -5.11 -11.62
N ASN A 117 -45.45 -6.24 -11.97
CA ASN A 117 -45.25 -7.35 -11.04
C ASN A 117 -44.06 -7.06 -10.13
N ALA A 118 -44.32 -7.00 -8.84
CA ALA A 118 -43.30 -6.86 -7.81
C ALA A 118 -42.48 -8.14 -7.60
N LEU A 119 -41.24 -8.00 -7.13
CA LEU A 119 -40.48 -9.12 -6.55
C LEU A 119 -41.32 -9.87 -5.50
N ALA A 120 -41.41 -11.20 -5.62
CA ALA A 120 -42.17 -12.03 -4.68
C ALA A 120 -41.64 -11.96 -3.23
N ALA A 121 -40.33 -11.73 -3.07
CA ALA A 121 -39.68 -11.50 -1.79
C ALA A 121 -38.46 -10.58 -1.97
N ALA A 122 -38.11 -9.84 -0.93
CA ALA A 122 -36.90 -9.02 -0.94
C ALA A 122 -35.65 -9.91 -1.08
N LYS A 123 -34.73 -9.52 -1.97
CA LYS A 123 -33.42 -10.15 -2.07
C LYS A 123 -32.47 -9.46 -1.09
N VAL A 124 -32.03 -10.19 -0.06
CA VAL A 124 -31.07 -9.71 0.93
C VAL A 124 -29.79 -10.52 0.82
N TRP A 125 -28.63 -9.87 0.83
CA TRP A 125 -27.34 -10.54 0.89
C TRP A 125 -26.34 -9.70 1.66
N THR A 126 -25.29 -10.36 2.12
CA THR A 126 -24.23 -9.72 2.91
C THR A 126 -22.88 -9.87 2.24
N PHE A 127 -21.97 -8.94 2.51
CA PHE A 127 -20.56 -9.07 2.15
C PHE A 127 -19.68 -8.33 3.16
N THR A 128 -18.41 -8.72 3.24
CA THR A 128 -17.42 -8.10 4.11
C THR A 128 -16.34 -7.44 3.27
N THR A 129 -16.12 -6.14 3.49
CA THR A 129 -15.03 -5.40 2.85
C THR A 129 -13.67 -5.91 3.29
N GLU A 130 -12.66 -5.71 2.45
CA GLU A 130 -11.27 -5.97 2.79
C GLU A 130 -10.87 -5.23 4.07
N VAL A 131 -10.01 -5.84 4.87
CA VAL A 131 -9.45 -5.18 6.05
C VAL A 131 -8.33 -4.25 5.60
N ALA A 132 -8.13 -3.15 6.33
CA ALA A 132 -6.91 -2.36 6.15
C ALA A 132 -5.71 -3.29 6.35
N PRO A 133 -4.67 -3.21 5.49
CA PRO A 133 -3.38 -3.77 5.84
C PRO A 133 -2.99 -3.23 7.23
N PRO A 134 -2.43 -4.07 8.11
CA PRO A 134 -1.90 -3.55 9.37
C PRO A 134 -0.92 -2.42 9.04
N ALA A 135 -0.97 -1.29 9.76
CA ALA A 135 -0.10 -0.12 9.53
C ALA A 135 1.39 -0.38 9.83
N GLY A 136 1.76 -1.64 9.99
CA GLY A 136 3.05 -2.09 10.50
C GLY A 136 3.22 -1.80 11.99
N PRO A 137 4.38 -2.19 12.55
CA PRO A 137 4.74 -1.88 13.92
C PRO A 137 5.01 -0.37 14.11
N ALA A 138 5.09 0.09 15.36
CA ALA A 138 5.52 1.47 15.63
C ALA A 138 6.93 1.74 15.04
N LYS A 139 7.15 2.96 14.54
CA LYS A 139 8.44 3.37 13.97
C LYS A 139 9.59 3.19 14.98
N VAL A 140 10.76 2.76 14.50
CA VAL A 140 11.99 2.71 15.33
C VAL A 140 12.51 4.14 15.53
N ILE A 141 12.75 4.53 16.78
CA ILE A 141 13.24 5.86 17.12
C ILE A 141 14.77 5.86 17.06
N LEU A 142 15.34 6.63 16.13
CA LEU A 142 16.79 6.68 15.89
C LEU A 142 17.53 7.66 16.83
N GLY A 143 16.81 8.49 17.59
CA GLY A 143 17.41 9.56 18.38
C GLY A 143 18.38 10.43 17.56
N THR A 144 19.52 10.78 18.14
CA THR A 144 20.59 11.54 17.49
C THR A 144 21.32 10.76 16.40
N ALA A 145 21.24 9.43 16.37
CA ALA A 145 21.77 8.62 15.26
C ALA A 145 21.05 8.94 13.94
N GLY A 146 19.79 9.38 14.00
CA GLY A 146 19.00 9.77 12.83
C GLY A 146 19.58 10.95 12.04
N ASN A 147 20.49 11.72 12.63
CA ASN A 147 21.14 12.86 11.96
C ASN A 147 22.19 12.44 10.92
N TYR A 148 22.61 11.17 10.92
CA TYR A 148 23.69 10.69 10.07
C TYR A 148 23.18 9.80 8.94
N ALA A 149 23.67 10.05 7.73
CA ALA A 149 23.56 9.14 6.58
C ALA A 149 24.36 7.85 6.83
N ILE A 150 25.55 7.99 7.44
CA ILE A 150 26.42 6.85 7.79
C ILE A 150 26.96 7.05 9.21
N LEU A 151 26.77 6.06 10.08
CA LEU A 151 27.30 6.05 11.45
C LEU A 151 27.97 4.70 11.73
N SER A 152 29.26 4.70 12.06
CA SER A 152 30.09 3.50 12.21
C SER A 152 30.97 3.55 13.47
N GLU A 153 31.31 2.40 14.03
CA GLU A 153 32.22 2.31 15.19
C GLU A 153 33.68 2.10 14.82
N THR A 154 33.98 1.47 13.67
CA THR A 154 35.36 1.04 13.34
C THR A 154 35.87 1.56 12.00
N GLY A 155 35.12 2.41 11.29
CA GLY A 155 35.62 3.14 10.12
C GLY A 155 34.65 3.20 8.95
N ILE A 156 34.85 4.20 8.11
CA ILE A 156 34.11 4.36 6.85
C ILE A 156 35.15 4.49 5.74
N THR A 157 35.13 3.58 4.78
CA THR A 157 36.09 3.58 3.68
C THR A 157 35.38 3.74 2.36
N THR A 158 35.97 4.50 1.43
CA THR A 158 35.44 4.65 0.08
C THR A 158 36.52 4.53 -0.97
N THR A 159 36.16 3.96 -2.11
CA THR A 159 36.90 4.03 -3.36
C THR A 159 35.99 4.57 -4.48
N GLY A 160 36.57 5.04 -5.58
CA GLY A 160 35.79 5.60 -6.69
C GLY A 160 35.09 6.92 -6.35
N VAL A 161 34.13 7.31 -7.20
CA VAL A 161 33.38 8.58 -7.06
C VAL A 161 32.09 8.32 -6.27
N THR A 162 32.20 8.40 -4.95
CA THR A 162 31.07 8.28 -4.02
C THR A 162 30.34 9.62 -3.86
N ALA A 163 29.02 9.58 -3.69
CA ALA A 163 28.19 10.75 -3.43
C ALA A 163 27.27 10.50 -2.23
N ILE A 164 27.46 11.23 -1.15
CA ILE A 164 26.67 11.10 0.07
C ILE A 164 25.90 12.40 0.31
N THR A 165 24.59 12.30 0.53
CA THR A 165 23.75 13.41 0.99
C THR A 165 23.37 13.16 2.45
N GLY A 166 23.87 14.02 3.33
CA GLY A 166 23.74 13.90 4.79
C GLY A 166 25.08 13.75 5.49
N ASP A 167 25.06 13.91 6.82
CA ASP A 167 26.25 13.88 7.65
C ASP A 167 26.76 12.43 7.83
N ILE A 168 28.07 12.25 8.00
CA ILE A 168 28.67 10.94 8.29
C ILE A 168 29.56 11.02 9.53
N ALA A 169 29.63 9.92 10.29
CA ALA A 169 30.42 9.91 11.51
C ALA A 169 31.01 8.56 11.89
N VAL A 170 32.16 8.63 12.58
CA VAL A 170 32.80 7.48 13.25
C VAL A 170 33.03 7.76 14.73
N SER A 171 32.70 6.79 15.59
CA SER A 171 33.01 6.81 17.03
C SER A 171 32.80 5.43 17.62
N PRO A 172 33.68 4.92 18.50
CA PRO A 172 34.74 5.62 19.21
C PRO A 172 36.05 5.77 18.42
N ILE A 173 36.14 5.24 17.21
CA ILE A 173 37.35 5.35 16.39
C ILE A 173 37.59 6.77 15.88
N ASN A 174 38.86 7.08 15.62
CA ASN A 174 39.32 8.38 15.14
C ASN A 174 39.12 8.57 13.63
N ALA A 175 39.23 9.82 13.17
CA ALA A 175 39.10 10.22 11.76
C ALA A 175 40.06 9.50 10.81
N ALA A 176 41.19 8.99 11.30
CA ALA A 176 42.14 8.21 10.50
C ALA A 176 41.52 6.94 9.90
N ALA A 177 40.43 6.42 10.50
CA ALA A 177 39.68 5.29 9.97
C ALA A 177 38.67 5.67 8.87
N MET A 178 38.59 6.97 8.52
CA MET A 178 37.79 7.47 7.40
C MET A 178 38.66 7.65 6.16
N THR A 179 38.77 6.62 5.33
CA THR A 179 39.72 6.58 4.20
C THR A 179 39.03 6.81 2.86
N GLY A 180 39.73 7.46 1.92
CA GLY A 180 39.24 7.76 0.57
C GLY A 180 38.45 9.08 0.43
N PHE A 181 38.18 9.78 1.52
CA PHE A 181 37.36 11.02 1.51
C PHE A 181 38.13 12.31 1.28
N THR A 182 39.47 12.30 1.41
CA THR A 182 40.30 13.54 1.36
C THR A 182 39.76 14.61 2.31
N LEU A 183 39.66 14.26 3.59
CA LEU A 183 39.02 15.10 4.61
C LEU A 183 39.77 16.42 4.80
N VAL A 184 39.02 17.52 4.83
CA VAL A 184 39.52 18.86 5.19
C VAL A 184 38.87 19.28 6.50
N LEU A 185 39.67 19.30 7.57
CA LEU A 185 39.22 19.73 8.89
C LEU A 185 38.82 21.21 8.87
N ASP A 186 37.67 21.53 9.43
CA ASP A 186 37.18 22.91 9.53
C ASP A 186 38.01 23.73 10.53
N SER A 187 37.92 25.06 10.46
CA SER A 187 38.70 25.96 11.33
C SER A 187 38.42 25.81 12.83
N THR A 188 37.23 25.32 13.20
CA THR A 188 36.87 25.03 14.58
C THR A 188 37.39 23.68 15.06
N GLY A 189 37.80 22.81 14.14
CA GLY A 189 38.23 21.46 14.43
C GLY A 189 37.12 20.54 14.91
N THR A 190 35.84 20.91 14.72
CA THR A 190 34.68 20.14 15.21
C THR A 190 34.12 19.20 14.15
N PHE A 191 34.37 19.47 12.86
CA PHE A 191 34.00 18.59 11.76
C PHE A 191 35.01 18.71 10.61
N SER A 192 34.94 17.77 9.67
CA SER A 192 35.62 17.85 8.38
C SER A 192 34.62 17.97 7.25
N THR A 193 35.10 18.39 6.09
CA THR A 193 34.37 18.38 4.82
C THR A 193 35.05 17.43 3.82
N SER A 194 34.29 16.98 2.83
CA SER A 194 34.77 16.20 1.69
C SER A 194 33.93 16.56 0.47
N THR A 195 34.52 16.54 -0.73
CA THR A 195 33.78 16.74 -1.98
C THR A 195 32.80 15.60 -2.28
N LEU A 196 32.96 14.44 -1.62
CA LEU A 196 32.10 13.27 -1.75
C LEU A 196 30.88 13.32 -0.81
N VAL A 197 30.83 14.32 0.10
CA VAL A 197 29.81 14.43 1.16
C VAL A 197 29.14 15.80 1.08
N SER A 198 27.89 15.82 0.62
CA SER A 198 26.96 16.94 0.79
C SER A 198 26.40 16.91 2.21
N GLY A 199 27.26 17.28 3.16
CA GLY A 199 27.04 17.23 4.60
C GLY A 199 28.35 17.48 5.34
N ARG A 200 28.40 17.12 6.62
CA ARG A 200 29.60 17.21 7.46
C ARG A 200 30.10 15.83 7.85
N VAL A 201 31.40 15.75 8.07
CA VAL A 201 32.09 14.54 8.53
C VAL A 201 32.51 14.74 9.98
N TYR A 202 32.22 13.79 10.86
CA TYR A 202 32.57 13.86 12.28
C TYR A 202 33.35 12.63 12.74
N ALA A 203 34.26 12.81 13.69
CA ALA A 203 35.02 11.72 14.28
C ALA A 203 35.26 11.93 15.77
N ALA A 204 35.53 10.84 16.49
CA ALA A 204 35.69 10.86 17.95
C ALA A 204 36.88 11.70 18.46
N ASP A 205 37.89 11.94 17.63
CA ASP A 205 39.09 12.73 17.97
C ASP A 205 38.99 14.21 17.57
N TYR A 206 37.81 14.66 17.16
CA TYR A 206 37.57 16.07 16.88
C TYR A 206 37.36 16.90 18.15
N THR A 207 37.41 18.22 17.98
CA THR A 207 37.25 19.18 19.07
C THR A 207 35.84 19.10 19.65
N ALA A 208 35.71 19.31 20.97
CA ALA A 208 34.42 19.42 21.64
C ALA A 208 33.52 20.47 20.95
N PRO A 209 32.20 20.23 20.81
CA PRO A 209 31.42 19.18 21.48
C PRO A 209 31.33 17.83 20.74
N THR A 210 32.04 17.66 19.62
CA THR A 210 31.85 16.51 18.72
C THR A 210 31.95 15.14 19.41
N PRO A 211 32.98 14.84 20.25
CA PRO A 211 33.10 13.51 20.86
C PRO A 211 31.89 13.11 21.73
N ASP A 212 31.35 14.04 22.52
CA ASP A 212 30.17 13.80 23.36
C ASP A 212 28.92 13.59 22.52
N THR A 213 28.74 14.40 21.47
CA THR A 213 27.60 14.24 20.55
C THR A 213 27.63 12.91 19.80
N LEU A 214 28.82 12.42 19.44
CA LEU A 214 28.99 11.13 18.79
C LEU A 214 28.79 9.97 19.77
N THR A 215 29.22 10.12 21.02
CA THR A 215 28.95 9.13 22.07
C THR A 215 27.43 8.94 22.27
N ALA A 216 26.67 10.04 22.30
CA ALA A 216 25.21 9.99 22.34
C ALA A 216 24.62 9.33 21.08
N ALA A 217 25.11 9.67 19.89
CA ALA A 217 24.65 9.06 18.64
C ALA A 217 24.90 7.55 18.57
N ILE A 218 26.04 7.07 19.08
CA ILE A 218 26.34 5.63 19.16
C ILE A 218 25.41 4.92 20.16
N ALA A 219 25.11 5.56 21.31
CA ALA A 219 24.16 5.01 22.28
C ALA A 219 22.73 4.94 21.72
N ASP A 220 22.28 5.98 21.00
CA ASP A 220 20.97 6.00 20.35
C ASP A 220 20.90 4.97 19.21
N LYS A 221 21.98 4.79 18.44
CA LYS A 221 22.09 3.73 17.43
C LYS A 221 21.93 2.34 18.05
N LEU A 222 22.59 2.07 19.17
CA LEU A 222 22.48 0.79 19.88
C LEU A 222 21.06 0.59 20.42
N THR A 223 20.44 1.66 20.93
CA THR A 223 19.06 1.64 21.41
C THR A 223 18.08 1.32 20.28
N ALA A 224 18.22 1.98 19.11
CA ALA A 224 17.40 1.72 17.93
C ALA A 224 17.60 0.29 17.38
N TYR A 225 18.84 -0.20 17.37
CA TYR A 225 19.15 -1.58 16.97
C TYR A 225 18.45 -2.59 17.89
N ASN A 226 18.55 -2.42 19.21
CA ASN A 226 17.90 -3.33 20.17
C ASN A 226 16.38 -3.21 20.14
N ASP A 227 15.82 -2.00 20.02
CA ASP A 227 14.38 -1.78 19.83
C ASP A 227 13.86 -2.58 18.63
N ALA A 228 14.50 -2.43 17.47
CA ALA A 228 14.12 -3.17 16.27
C ALA A 228 14.30 -4.69 16.45
N LYS A 229 15.42 -5.14 17.01
CA LYS A 229 15.77 -6.55 17.21
C LYS A 229 14.81 -7.26 18.15
N ASP A 230 14.32 -6.57 19.17
CA ASP A 230 13.56 -7.16 20.27
C ASP A 230 12.05 -6.88 20.17
N ARG A 231 11.56 -6.31 19.05
CA ARG A 231 10.12 -6.20 18.79
C ARG A 231 9.45 -7.58 18.88
N PRO A 232 8.38 -7.74 19.69
CA PRO A 232 7.69 -9.01 19.86
C PRO A 232 6.66 -9.23 18.76
N SER A 233 6.14 -10.47 18.67
CA SER A 233 4.99 -10.85 17.85
C SER A 233 5.14 -10.49 16.36
N PRO A 234 6.11 -11.10 15.65
CA PRO A 234 6.26 -10.88 14.21
C PRO A 234 5.03 -11.32 13.43
N ASP A 235 4.63 -10.49 12.45
CA ASP A 235 3.56 -10.79 11.49
C ASP A 235 3.97 -11.94 10.55
N SER A 236 5.28 -12.09 10.33
CA SER A 236 5.85 -13.16 9.52
C SER A 236 7.14 -13.72 10.11
N VAL A 237 7.24 -15.05 10.15
CA VAL A 237 8.42 -15.78 10.62
C VAL A 237 8.99 -16.63 9.50
N ALA A 238 10.29 -16.48 9.26
CA ALA A 238 11.06 -17.24 8.27
C ALA A 238 10.49 -17.17 6.84
N LEU A 239 9.92 -16.03 6.44
CA LEU A 239 9.35 -15.83 5.11
C LEU A 239 10.36 -16.20 4.01
N GLY A 240 9.90 -17.01 3.04
CA GLY A 240 10.75 -17.45 1.92
C GLY A 240 11.97 -18.27 2.34
N SER A 241 12.02 -18.78 3.57
CA SER A 241 13.23 -19.40 4.15
C SER A 241 14.47 -18.50 4.05
N GLY A 242 14.27 -17.17 4.07
CA GLY A 242 15.32 -16.17 3.93
C GLY A 242 15.49 -15.58 2.53
N GLU A 243 14.93 -16.16 1.48
CA GLU A 243 14.92 -15.53 0.15
C GLU A 243 13.64 -14.71 -0.04
N ILE A 244 13.77 -13.40 -0.26
CA ILE A 244 12.62 -12.49 -0.40
C ILE A 244 12.53 -11.81 -1.78
N GLY A 245 13.45 -12.10 -2.70
CA GLY A 245 13.38 -11.61 -4.08
C GLY A 245 12.08 -12.04 -4.76
N GLY A 246 11.50 -11.11 -5.52
CA GLY A 246 10.23 -11.28 -6.24
C GLY A 246 8.97 -11.07 -5.39
N MET A 247 9.12 -10.83 -4.09
CA MET A 247 7.97 -10.66 -3.19
C MET A 247 7.43 -9.22 -3.16
N ASN A 248 6.15 -9.10 -2.85
CA ASN A 248 5.49 -7.84 -2.52
C ASN A 248 5.13 -7.85 -1.03
N LEU A 249 5.93 -7.18 -0.21
CA LEU A 249 5.84 -7.18 1.24
C LEU A 249 4.97 -6.03 1.72
N VAL A 250 3.89 -6.36 2.40
CA VAL A 250 3.02 -5.39 3.09
C VAL A 250 3.67 -4.90 4.39
N PRO A 251 3.20 -3.81 5.00
CA PRO A 251 3.76 -3.33 6.26
C PRO A 251 3.70 -4.39 7.34
N GLY A 252 4.72 -4.44 8.19
CA GLY A 252 4.79 -5.48 9.22
C GLY A 252 6.17 -5.67 9.84
N LEU A 253 6.17 -6.51 10.88
CA LEU A 253 7.34 -7.04 11.54
C LEU A 253 7.66 -8.43 10.99
N TYR A 254 8.85 -8.56 10.39
CA TYR A 254 9.33 -9.79 9.80
C TYR A 254 10.53 -10.31 10.57
N ASN A 255 10.56 -11.61 10.86
CA ASN A 255 11.63 -12.22 11.64
C ASN A 255 12.26 -13.42 10.93
N TRP A 256 13.59 -13.45 10.88
CA TRP A 256 14.39 -14.61 10.51
C TRP A 256 15.44 -14.87 11.58
N THR A 257 15.59 -16.13 11.99
CA THR A 257 16.72 -16.55 12.83
C THR A 257 18.01 -16.75 12.02
N THR A 258 17.88 -16.88 10.69
CA THR A 258 18.97 -17.04 9.73
C THR A 258 19.22 -15.75 8.95
N GLY A 259 20.08 -15.82 7.93
CA GLY A 259 20.30 -14.71 7.00
C GLY A 259 19.15 -14.53 6.01
N VAL A 260 19.14 -13.37 5.34
CA VAL A 260 18.21 -13.00 4.28
C VAL A 260 18.96 -12.71 2.98
N THR A 261 18.39 -13.12 1.85
CA THR A 261 18.88 -12.90 0.49
C THR A 261 17.80 -12.20 -0.34
N ILE A 262 18.22 -11.22 -1.11
CA ILE A 262 17.40 -10.52 -2.12
C ILE A 262 18.04 -10.84 -3.48
N SER A 263 17.61 -11.94 -4.10
CA SER A 263 18.16 -12.42 -5.38
C SER A 263 17.63 -11.63 -6.59
N THR A 264 16.43 -11.07 -6.46
CA THR A 264 15.70 -10.27 -7.47
C THR A 264 14.95 -9.15 -6.77
N ASP A 265 14.32 -8.25 -7.53
CA ASP A 265 13.60 -7.10 -6.96
C ASP A 265 12.55 -7.52 -5.91
N VAL A 266 12.51 -6.81 -4.79
CA VAL A 266 11.48 -6.95 -3.76
C VAL A 266 10.73 -5.63 -3.62
N THR A 267 9.41 -5.67 -3.53
CA THR A 267 8.57 -4.47 -3.40
C THR A 267 8.04 -4.36 -1.98
N LEU A 268 8.17 -3.17 -1.37
CA LEU A 268 7.51 -2.80 -0.13
C LEU A 268 6.31 -1.93 -0.47
N ASN A 269 5.10 -2.45 -0.24
CA ASN A 269 3.87 -1.81 -0.68
C ASN A 269 2.97 -1.48 0.51
N GLY A 270 2.78 -0.19 0.75
CA GLY A 270 1.93 0.34 1.79
C GLY A 270 1.87 1.87 1.72
N ALA A 271 1.12 2.48 2.63
CA ALA A 271 0.93 3.92 2.69
C ALA A 271 2.16 4.66 3.23
N ALA A 272 2.14 5.99 3.14
CA ALA A 272 3.27 6.85 3.52
C ALA A 272 3.67 6.79 5.01
N ASN A 273 2.76 6.35 5.89
CA ASN A 273 3.01 6.23 7.33
C ASN A 273 3.23 4.79 7.79
N ASP A 274 3.11 3.83 6.88
CA ASP A 274 3.28 2.43 7.21
C ASP A 274 4.75 2.10 7.46
N VAL A 275 4.98 1.08 8.30
CA VAL A 275 6.31 0.71 8.79
C VAL A 275 6.67 -0.72 8.45
N TRP A 276 7.92 -0.94 8.09
CA TRP A 276 8.53 -2.26 7.93
C TRP A 276 9.70 -2.40 8.89
N ILE A 277 9.71 -3.48 9.67
CA ILE A 277 10.86 -3.86 10.49
C ILE A 277 11.26 -5.28 10.12
N PHE A 278 12.48 -5.44 9.63
CA PHE A 278 13.09 -6.72 9.29
C PHE A 278 14.12 -7.10 10.36
N GLN A 279 13.84 -8.13 11.15
CA GLN A 279 14.74 -8.70 12.15
C GLN A 279 15.49 -9.89 11.53
N ILE A 280 16.80 -9.74 11.32
CA ILE A 280 17.63 -10.72 10.62
C ILE A 280 18.70 -11.25 11.59
N GLY A 281 18.56 -12.51 11.99
CA GLY A 281 19.47 -13.20 12.91
C GLY A 281 20.81 -13.59 12.28
N GLY A 282 20.90 -13.64 10.95
CA GLY A 282 22.13 -13.86 10.20
C GLY A 282 22.62 -12.61 9.45
N GLY A 283 23.36 -12.83 8.36
CA GLY A 283 23.74 -11.77 7.42
C GLY A 283 22.67 -11.46 6.38
N MET A 284 22.82 -10.35 5.68
CA MET A 284 21.93 -9.94 4.59
C MET A 284 22.73 -9.79 3.29
N THR A 285 22.25 -10.34 2.19
CA THR A 285 22.85 -10.16 0.87
C THR A 285 21.82 -9.68 -0.15
N GLN A 286 22.22 -8.74 -1.00
CA GLN A 286 21.43 -8.28 -2.13
C GLN A 286 22.22 -8.49 -3.42
N ALA A 287 21.64 -9.21 -4.37
CA ALA A 287 22.27 -9.52 -5.65
C ALA A 287 22.47 -8.28 -6.51
N ALA A 288 23.35 -8.40 -7.51
CA ALA A 288 23.64 -7.28 -8.41
C ALA A 288 22.37 -6.89 -9.17
N THR A 289 22.18 -5.59 -9.41
CA THR A 289 20.99 -4.99 -10.06
C THR A 289 19.65 -5.14 -9.34
N ALA A 290 19.54 -6.03 -8.33
CA ALA A 290 18.32 -6.21 -7.57
C ALA A 290 17.98 -4.95 -6.78
N LYS A 291 16.69 -4.63 -6.69
CA LYS A 291 16.19 -3.41 -6.06
C LYS A 291 15.20 -3.71 -4.95
N VAL A 292 15.27 -2.93 -3.88
CA VAL A 292 14.13 -2.74 -2.98
C VAL A 292 13.32 -1.58 -3.53
N LEU A 293 12.06 -1.84 -3.88
CA LEU A 293 11.14 -0.87 -4.48
C LEU A 293 10.11 -0.43 -3.44
N LEU A 294 9.69 0.84 -3.51
CA LEU A 294 8.59 1.37 -2.70
C LEU A 294 7.35 1.59 -3.57
N ALA A 295 6.19 1.12 -3.10
CA ALA A 295 4.89 1.26 -3.75
C ALA A 295 3.82 1.71 -2.76
N GLY A 296 2.65 2.15 -3.25
CA GLY A 296 1.51 2.55 -2.40
C GLY A 296 1.68 3.87 -1.64
N GLY A 297 2.83 4.54 -1.80
CA GLY A 297 3.21 5.73 -1.04
C GLY A 297 4.23 5.48 0.06
N ALA A 298 4.68 4.23 0.23
CA ALA A 298 5.69 3.84 1.21
C ALA A 298 6.92 4.75 1.15
N MET A 299 7.48 5.07 2.33
CA MET A 299 8.64 5.96 2.45
C MET A 299 9.80 5.24 3.12
N SER A 300 11.00 5.39 2.56
CA SER A 300 12.23 4.79 3.08
C SER A 300 12.53 5.12 4.54
N LYS A 301 12.12 6.31 5.01
CA LYS A 301 12.25 6.72 6.41
C LYS A 301 11.46 5.86 7.42
N ASN A 302 10.59 4.96 6.94
CA ASN A 302 9.80 4.04 7.76
C ASN A 302 10.17 2.56 7.53
N VAL A 303 11.27 2.29 6.82
CA VAL A 303 11.78 0.93 6.57
C VAL A 303 13.04 0.72 7.40
N PHE A 304 13.07 -0.33 8.22
CA PHE A 304 14.17 -0.63 9.13
C PHE A 304 14.67 -2.06 8.95
N TRP A 305 15.97 -2.20 8.73
CA TRP A 305 16.65 -3.48 8.57
C TRP A 305 17.59 -3.68 9.76
N GLN A 306 17.21 -4.51 10.71
CA GLN A 306 18.07 -4.92 11.81
C GLN A 306 18.77 -6.23 11.42
N VAL A 307 20.10 -6.22 11.39
CA VAL A 307 20.91 -7.35 10.91
C VAL A 307 21.99 -7.71 11.94
N THR A 308 21.97 -8.94 12.42
CA THR A 308 22.94 -9.44 13.41
C THR A 308 24.29 -9.75 12.77
N GLY A 309 24.30 -10.19 11.51
CA GLY A 309 25.49 -10.39 10.72
C GLY A 309 25.88 -9.19 9.86
N ALA A 310 26.79 -9.43 8.93
CA ALA A 310 27.19 -8.44 7.92
C ALA A 310 26.10 -8.25 6.84
N VAL A 311 26.11 -7.06 6.23
CA VAL A 311 25.26 -6.68 5.09
C VAL A 311 26.14 -6.49 3.86
N ALA A 312 25.80 -7.14 2.76
CA ALA A 312 26.50 -6.99 1.49
C ALA A 312 25.54 -6.64 0.35
N LEU A 313 25.70 -5.46 -0.24
CA LEU A 313 24.98 -5.04 -1.44
C LEU A 313 25.90 -5.19 -2.64
N ALA A 314 25.53 -6.05 -3.59
CA ALA A 314 26.32 -6.25 -4.80
C ALA A 314 26.21 -5.08 -5.79
N ALA A 315 27.01 -5.14 -6.86
CA ALA A 315 27.18 -4.02 -7.78
C ALA A 315 25.83 -3.55 -8.34
N THR A 316 25.63 -2.23 -8.39
CA THR A 316 24.41 -1.57 -8.92
C THR A 316 23.09 -1.95 -8.25
N ALA A 317 23.11 -2.64 -7.11
CA ALA A 317 21.92 -2.88 -6.30
C ALA A 317 21.33 -1.57 -5.76
N HIS A 318 20.03 -1.56 -5.48
CA HIS A 318 19.33 -0.41 -4.90
C HIS A 318 18.62 -0.78 -3.60
N MET A 319 18.89 -0.03 -2.53
CA MET A 319 18.36 -0.29 -1.19
C MET A 319 17.54 0.90 -0.68
N GLU A 320 16.42 0.60 -0.03
CA GLU A 320 15.52 1.56 0.59
C GLU A 320 15.43 1.29 2.11
N GLY A 321 15.73 2.29 2.94
CA GLY A 321 15.54 2.21 4.38
C GLY A 321 16.78 2.39 5.25
N THR A 322 16.58 2.35 6.57
CA THR A 322 17.65 2.43 7.57
C THR A 322 18.20 1.04 7.86
N VAL A 323 19.45 0.80 7.50
CA VAL A 323 20.15 -0.47 7.72
C VAL A 323 21.00 -0.37 8.99
N MET A 324 20.67 -1.18 10.00
CA MET A 324 21.36 -1.28 11.29
C MET A 324 22.00 -2.65 11.43
N SER A 325 23.31 -2.74 11.29
CA SER A 325 24.07 -3.99 11.33
C SER A 325 24.99 -4.06 12.54
N ALA A 326 24.98 -5.19 13.25
CA ALA A 326 26.03 -5.50 14.23
C ALA A 326 27.36 -5.91 13.56
N GLY A 327 27.31 -6.35 12.30
CA GLY A 327 28.48 -6.61 11.46
C GLY A 327 28.85 -5.44 10.56
N ALA A 328 29.66 -5.73 9.54
CA ALA A 328 30.08 -4.75 8.54
C ALA A 328 28.99 -4.53 7.50
N ILE A 329 28.92 -3.32 6.95
CA ILE A 329 28.06 -2.99 5.80
C ILE A 329 28.96 -2.72 4.60
N SER A 330 28.88 -3.53 3.56
CA SER A 330 29.71 -3.43 2.36
C SER A 330 28.85 -3.21 1.12
N LEU A 331 29.14 -2.15 0.37
CA LEU A 331 28.50 -1.84 -0.89
C LEU A 331 29.53 -1.98 -2.01
N ALA A 332 29.22 -2.81 -2.99
CA ALA A 332 30.03 -2.94 -4.19
C ALA A 332 29.74 -1.80 -5.19
N ALA A 333 30.57 -1.73 -6.23
CA ALA A 333 30.56 -0.70 -7.27
C ALA A 333 29.16 -0.23 -7.67
N GLY A 334 28.87 1.05 -7.46
CA GLY A 334 27.68 1.72 -7.97
C GLY A 334 26.36 1.30 -7.30
N ALA A 335 26.38 0.51 -6.22
CA ALA A 335 25.18 0.32 -5.40
C ALA A 335 24.69 1.65 -4.82
N THR A 336 23.39 1.77 -4.61
CA THR A 336 22.73 3.00 -4.15
C THR A 336 21.81 2.75 -2.96
N VAL A 337 21.70 3.73 -2.08
CA VAL A 337 20.87 3.65 -0.87
C VAL A 337 20.09 4.94 -0.68
N ASN A 338 18.77 4.84 -0.61
CA ASN A 338 17.89 5.89 -0.09
C ASN A 338 17.57 5.53 1.36
N GLY A 339 18.33 6.06 2.30
CA GLY A 339 18.35 5.49 3.64
C GLY A 339 19.53 5.93 4.50
N ARG A 340 19.79 5.13 5.53
CA ARG A 340 20.91 5.33 6.46
C ARG A 340 21.66 4.02 6.63
N LEU A 341 22.98 4.11 6.82
CA LEU A 341 23.84 2.97 7.09
C LEU A 341 24.44 3.09 8.49
N MET A 342 24.02 2.22 9.41
CA MET A 342 24.43 2.22 10.80
C MET A 342 25.11 0.90 11.12
N SER A 343 26.43 0.92 11.30
CA SER A 343 27.22 -0.28 11.58
C SER A 343 27.83 -0.22 12.99
N GLN A 344 27.83 -1.33 13.72
CA GLN A 344 28.65 -1.51 14.93
C GLN A 344 30.10 -1.89 14.61
N THR A 345 30.43 -2.04 13.33
CA THR A 345 31.80 -2.19 12.85
C THR A 345 32.06 -1.16 11.75
N ALA A 346 32.43 -1.60 10.54
CA ALA A 346 32.84 -0.75 9.44
C ALA A 346 31.78 -0.63 8.34
N VAL A 347 31.84 0.49 7.60
CA VAL A 347 31.12 0.68 6.33
C VAL A 347 32.13 0.82 5.19
N THR A 348 31.95 0.06 4.12
CA THR A 348 32.84 0.08 2.94
C THR A 348 32.04 0.41 1.68
N LEU A 349 32.53 1.38 0.92
CA LEU A 349 31.91 1.94 -0.27
C LEU A 349 32.83 1.85 -1.51
N ASP A 350 32.21 1.67 -2.67
CA ASP A 350 32.84 1.70 -3.99
C ASP A 350 31.91 2.43 -4.98
N ALA A 351 32.23 3.69 -5.26
CA ALA A 351 31.48 4.58 -6.15
C ALA A 351 29.96 4.60 -5.87
N ASN A 352 29.57 4.65 -4.59
CA ASN A 352 28.17 4.52 -4.19
C ASN A 352 27.46 5.87 -4.07
N THR A 353 26.13 5.86 -4.21
CA THR A 353 25.28 7.02 -3.89
C THR A 353 24.43 6.72 -2.66
N ILE A 354 24.55 7.53 -1.61
CA ILE A 354 23.79 7.40 -0.36
C ILE A 354 23.00 8.70 -0.13
N ILE A 355 21.68 8.59 0.03
CA ILE A 355 20.80 9.74 0.24
C ILE A 355 20.03 9.52 1.54
N ALA A 356 20.38 10.29 2.59
CA ALA A 356 19.64 10.27 3.83
C ALA A 356 18.21 10.81 3.65
N PRO A 357 17.18 10.12 4.18
CA PRO A 357 15.83 10.65 4.20
C PRO A 357 15.76 11.90 5.10
N ALA A 358 14.97 12.88 4.69
CA ALA A 358 14.59 13.98 5.58
C ALA A 358 13.98 13.43 6.89
N LEU A 359 14.38 14.02 8.02
CA LEU A 359 13.86 13.68 9.35
C LEU A 359 12.38 14.03 9.46
#